data_AF-A0A379FG26-F1
#
_entry.id   AF-A0A379FG26-F1
#
_cell.length_a   1.000
_cell.length_b   1.000
_cell.length_c   1.000
_cell.angle_alpha   90.00
_cell.angle_beta   90.00
_cell.angle_gamma   90.00
#
_symmetry.space_group_name_H-M   'P 1'
#
loop_
_entity.id
_entity.type
_entity.pdbx_description
1 polymer ?
#
loop_
_entity_poly.entity_id
_entity_poly.type
_entity_poly.pdbx_seq_one_letter_code
_entity_poly.pdbx_strand_id
1 'polypeptide(L)'
;MNWYPWLNQAYRQLVSMYQEGRGHHAILLHASQGMGADALSYGLSRWLMCQNKQGSKSCNECHSCRLMLAETHPDWHILQK
;
A
#
# COMPACT_ATOMS: atom_id res chain seq x y z
N MET A 1 -8.43 4.97 -8.83
CA MET A 1 -8.81 4.25 -7.59
C MET A 1 -9.14 5.27 -6.51
N ASN A 2 -10.29 5.16 -5.83
CA ASN A 2 -10.71 6.13 -4.82
C ASN A 2 -10.28 5.70 -3.42
N TRP A 3 -9.70 6.61 -2.62
CA TRP A 3 -9.42 6.36 -1.21
C TRP A 3 -10.65 6.71 -0.36
N TYR A 4 -11.20 5.73 0.34
CA TYR A 4 -12.39 5.92 1.17
C TYR A 4 -12.02 6.13 2.65
N PRO A 5 -12.76 6.97 3.41
CA PRO A 5 -12.41 7.30 4.79
C PRO A 5 -12.32 6.09 5.74
N TRP A 6 -13.12 5.03 5.52
CA TRP A 6 -13.12 3.82 6.36
C TRP A 6 -11.84 2.99 6.20
N LEU A 7 -11.07 3.17 5.13
CA LEU A 7 -9.79 2.46 4.93
C LEU A 7 -8.70 2.96 5.89
N ASN A 8 -8.84 4.16 6.45
CA ASN A 8 -7.82 4.78 7.28
C ASN A 8 -7.44 3.93 8.50
N GLN A 9 -8.41 3.30 9.15
CA GLN A 9 -8.16 2.48 10.34
C GLN A 9 -7.36 1.22 9.97
N ALA A 10 -7.83 0.47 8.98
CA ALA A 10 -7.16 -0.74 8.50
C ALA A 10 -5.75 -0.45 7.97
N TYR A 11 -5.59 0.63 7.20
CA TYR A 11 -4.29 1.05 6.70
C TYR A 11 -3.29 1.38 7.81
N ARG A 12 -3.70 2.16 8.81
CA ARG A 12 -2.83 2.51 9.94
C ARG A 12 -2.41 1.29 10.73
N GLN A 13 -3.32 0.35 10.97
CA GLN A 13 -3.02 -0.92 11.65
C GLN A 13 -1.99 -1.75 10.87
N LEU A 14 -2.16 -1.89 9.56
CA LEU A 14 -1.20 -2.63 8.73
C LEU A 14 0.17 -1.94 8.75
N VAL A 15 0.21 -0.63 8.50
CA VAL A 15 1.46 0.13 8.50
C VAL A 15 2.19 0.06 9.84
N SER A 16 1.48 0.17 10.98
CA SER A 16 2.13 0.10 12.29
C SER A 16 2.78 -1.27 12.53
N MET A 17 2.13 -2.36 12.11
CA MET A 17 2.74 -3.70 12.20
C MET A 17 4.05 -3.78 11.43
N TYR A 18 4.12 -3.24 10.21
CA TYR A 18 5.37 -3.20 9.45
C TYR A 18 6.43 -2.27 10.06
N GLN A 19 6.03 -1.12 10.58
CA GLN A 19 6.94 -0.19 11.27
C GLN A 19 7.59 -0.82 12.51
N GLU A 20 6.83 -1.67 13.21
CA GLU A 20 7.30 -2.42 14.38
C GLU A 20 8.10 -3.68 14.02
N GLY A 21 8.33 -3.96 12.73
CA GLY A 21 9.01 -5.17 12.27
C GLY A 21 8.18 -6.46 12.42
N ARG A 22 6.86 -6.33 12.63
CA ARG A 22 5.91 -7.44 12.83
C ARG A 22 4.93 -7.62 11.65
N GLY A 23 5.22 -7.00 10.52
CA GLY A 23 4.38 -7.10 9.33
C GLY A 23 4.45 -8.49 8.71
N HIS A 24 3.29 -9.11 8.47
CA HIS A 24 3.22 -10.40 7.79
C HIS A 24 3.58 -10.27 6.31
N HIS A 25 4.26 -11.27 5.75
CA HIS A 25 4.66 -11.30 4.33
C HIS A 25 3.50 -11.68 3.38
N ALA A 26 2.43 -12.27 3.91
CA ALA A 26 1.21 -12.61 3.18
C ALA A 26 -0.01 -12.07 3.94
N ILE A 27 -0.82 -11.26 3.25
CA ILE A 27 -2.05 -10.67 3.79
C ILE A 27 -3.21 -11.07 2.90
N LEU A 28 -4.26 -11.62 3.50
CA LEU A 28 -5.54 -11.85 2.84
C LEU A 28 -6.50 -10.70 3.19
N LEU A 29 -6.88 -9.91 2.17
CA LEU A 29 -7.91 -8.88 2.32
C LEU A 29 -9.27 -9.47 1.94
N HIS A 30 -10.14 -9.62 2.93
CA HIS A 30 -11.52 -10.03 2.72
C HIS A 30 -12.45 -8.82 2.84
N ALA A 31 -13.12 -8.47 1.75
CA ALA A 31 -14.08 -7.36 1.72
C ALA A 31 -15.11 -7.58 0.61
N SER A 32 -16.31 -7.05 0.81
CA SER A 32 -17.34 -6.99 -0.23
C SER A 32 -16.89 -6.12 -1.39
N GLN A 33 -17.42 -6.40 -2.60
CA GLN A 33 -17.17 -5.56 -3.77
C GLN A 33 -17.55 -4.10 -3.48
N GLY A 34 -16.70 -3.16 -3.90
CA GLY A 34 -16.90 -1.72 -3.67
C GLY A 34 -16.38 -1.20 -2.32
N MET A 35 -15.89 -2.06 -1.42
CA MET A 35 -15.34 -1.63 -0.13
C MET A 35 -13.94 -1.01 -0.19
N GLY A 36 -13.28 -1.03 -1.37
CA GLY A 36 -11.97 -0.41 -1.56
C GLY A 36 -10.77 -1.26 -1.13
N ALA A 37 -10.87 -2.59 -1.16
CA ALA A 37 -9.74 -3.49 -0.83
C ALA A 37 -8.55 -3.32 -1.78
N ASP A 38 -8.83 -3.02 -3.05
CA ASP A 38 -7.87 -2.62 -4.07
C ASP A 38 -7.13 -1.33 -3.69
N ALA A 39 -7.85 -0.29 -3.26
CA ALA A 39 -7.27 0.96 -2.78
C ALA A 39 -6.38 0.77 -1.55
N LEU A 40 -6.81 -0.07 -0.61
CA LEU A 40 -6.03 -0.42 0.58
C LEU A 40 -4.73 -1.16 0.20
N SER A 41 -4.84 -2.18 -0.66
CA SER A 41 -3.70 -2.96 -1.16
C SER A 41 -2.68 -2.08 -1.88
N TYR A 42 -3.14 -1.20 -2.76
CA TYR A 42 -2.27 -0.27 -3.48
C TYR A 42 -1.62 0.75 -2.54
N GLY A 43 -2.37 1.30 -1.58
CA GLY A 43 -1.84 2.22 -0.58
C GLY A 43 -0.72 1.60 0.25
N LEU A 44 -0.92 0.37 0.76
CA LEU A 44 0.11 -0.37 1.48
C LEU A 44 1.32 -0.67 0.59
N SER A 45 1.09 -1.10 -0.65
CA SER A 45 2.16 -1.38 -1.63
C SER A 45 3.05 -0.16 -1.87
N ARG A 46 2.46 1.02 -2.09
CA ARG A 46 3.22 2.27 -2.26
C ARG A 46 4.05 2.62 -1.03
N TRP A 47 3.50 2.40 0.16
CA TRP A 47 4.22 2.67 1.39
C TRP A 47 5.40 1.70 1.57
N LEU A 48 5.21 0.41 1.28
CA LEU A 48 6.28 -0.60 1.34
C LEU A 48 7.43 -0.27 0.39
N MET A 49 7.12 0.05 -0.87
CA MET A 49 8.09 0.37 -1.91
C MET A 49 8.83 1.70 -1.68
N CYS A 50 8.19 2.66 -1.00
CA CYS A 50 8.77 3.97 -0.77
C CYS A 50 10.11 3.90 -0.01
N GLN A 51 11.17 4.45 -0.61
CA GLN A 51 12.51 4.49 -0.02
C GLN A 51 12.66 5.55 1.08
N ASN A 52 11.84 6.61 1.05
CA ASN A 52 11.84 7.69 2.03
C ASN A 52 10.46 7.84 2.68
N LYS A 53 10.10 6.90 3.57
CA LYS A 53 8.77 6.86 4.21
C LYS A 53 8.61 8.06 5.15
N GLN A 54 7.49 8.79 5.03
CA GLN A 54 7.13 9.91 5.91
C GLN A 54 6.08 9.45 6.92
N GLY A 55 6.54 8.75 7.97
CA GLY A 55 5.65 8.06 8.90
C GLY A 55 4.80 7.01 8.17
N SER A 56 3.49 7.20 8.15
CA SER A 56 2.54 6.33 7.45
C SER A 56 2.28 6.72 6.00
N LYS A 57 3.02 7.68 5.42
CA LYS A 57 2.86 8.13 4.04
C LYS A 57 4.07 7.77 3.17
N SER A 58 3.82 7.51 1.89
CA SER A 58 4.85 7.52 0.85
C SER A 58 5.26 8.96 0.53
N CYS A 59 6.53 9.22 0.22
CA CYS A 59 7.00 10.59 -0.07
C CYS A 59 6.57 11.12 -1.44
N ASN A 60 6.15 10.26 -2.37
CA ASN A 60 5.79 10.58 -3.75
C ASN A 60 6.93 11.14 -4.65
N GLU A 61 8.12 11.41 -4.10
CA GLU A 61 9.22 12.06 -4.84
C GLU A 61 10.42 11.14 -5.12
N CYS A 62 10.64 10.09 -4.31
CA CYS A 62 11.77 9.18 -4.52
C CYS A 62 11.62 8.40 -5.84
N HIS A 63 12.72 7.84 -6.34
CA HIS A 63 12.72 7.10 -7.60
C HIS A 63 11.68 5.96 -7.61
N SER A 64 11.65 5.15 -6.55
CA SER A 64 10.66 4.08 -6.41
C SER A 64 9.21 4.61 -6.40
N CYS A 65 8.92 5.70 -5.67
CA CYS A 65 7.58 6.31 -5.70
C CYS A 65 7.18 6.78 -7.11
N ARG A 66 8.12 7.35 -7.87
CA ARG A 66 7.86 7.77 -9.26
C ARG A 66 7.57 6.58 -10.17
N LEU A 67 8.31 5.47 -10.02
CA LEU A 67 8.02 4.23 -10.74
C LEU A 67 6.66 3.62 -10.35
N MET A 68 6.28 3.67 -9.06
CA MET A 68 4.95 3.23 -8.58
C MET A 68 3.82 4.08 -9.16
N LEU A 69 4.01 5.40 -9.27
CA LEU A 69 3.05 6.32 -9.89
C LEU A 69 2.94 6.14 -11.41
N ALA A 70 4.03 5.74 -12.05
CA ALA A 70 4.08 5.40 -13.47
C ALA A 70 3.69 3.94 -13.76
N GLU A 71 3.35 3.15 -12.74
CA GLU A 71 2.99 1.73 -12.86
C GLU A 71 4.07 0.84 -13.53
N THR A 72 5.35 1.22 -13.39
CA THR A 72 6.50 0.55 -14.04
C THR A 72 7.56 0.07 -13.03
N HIS A 73 7.21 -0.01 -11.75
CA HIS A 73 8.14 -0.47 -10.73
C HIS A 73 8.50 -1.95 -10.93
N PRO A 74 9.79 -2.31 -11.13
CA PRO A 74 10.19 -3.67 -11.51
C PRO A 74 9.87 -4.71 -10.43
N ASP A 75 9.91 -4.32 -9.16
CA ASP A 75 9.62 -5.21 -8.02
C ASP A 75 8.14 -5.22 -7.59
N TRP A 76 7.26 -4.53 -8.32
CA TRP A 76 5.83 -4.50 -8.01
C TRP A 76 5.05 -5.20 -9.12
N HIS A 77 4.41 -6.30 -8.76
CA HIS A 77 3.70 -7.14 -9.71
C HIS A 77 2.21 -7.18 -9.38
N ILE A 78 1.39 -7.04 -10.42
CA ILE A 78 -0.04 -7.26 -10.36
C ILE A 78 -0.32 -8.61 -11.01
N LEU A 79 -0.90 -9.53 -10.24
CA LEU A 79 -1.42 -10.79 -10.76
C LEU A 79 -2.95 -10.67 -10.85
N GLN A 80 -3.46 -10.58 -12.07
CA GLN A 80 -4.90 -10.56 -12.37
C GLN A 80 -5.23 -11.74 -13.29
N LYS A 81 -6.45 -12.24 -13.18
CA LYS A 81 -7.00 -13.25 -14.10
C LYS A 81 -7.75 -12.56 -15.23
#